data_AF-A0A1Z8TUS7-F1
#
_entry.id   AF-A0A1Z8TUS7-F1
#
_cell.length_a   1.000
_cell.length_b   1.000
_cell.length_c   1.000
_cell.angle_alpha   90.00
_cell.angle_beta   90.00
_cell.angle_gamma   90.00
#
_symmetry.space_group_name_H-M   'P 1'
#
loop_
_entity.id
_entity.type
_entity.pdbx_description
1 polymer ?
#
loop_
_entity_poly.entity_id
_entity_poly.type
_entity_poly.pdbx_seq_one_letter_code
_entity_poly.pdbx_strand_id
1 'polypeptide(L)' 'MEERFYGHDYETTGFNSETDMPIQFEGLRTDWELNVIGEPRVIYCKPQEDILPSSNASIITGITLH' A
#
# COMPACT_ATOMS: atom_id res chain seq x y z
N MET A 1 -1.66 -13.93 -23.76
CA MET A 1 -1.30 -12.99 -22.69
C MET A 1 -0.13 -13.63 -21.98
N GLU A 2 1.04 -13.02 -21.98
CA GLU A 2 2.19 -13.57 -21.25
C GLU A 2 1.94 -13.48 -19.75
N GLU A 3 2.30 -14.53 -19.03
CA GLU A 3 2.25 -14.54 -17.56
C GLU A 3 3.26 -13.52 -17.02
N ARG A 4 2.90 -12.82 -15.95
CA ARG A 4 3.68 -11.72 -15.36
C ARG A 4 3.50 -11.72 -13.85
N PHE A 5 4.51 -11.28 -13.12
CA PHE A 5 4.36 -11.01 -11.70
C PHE A 5 3.81 -9.61 -11.47
N TYR A 6 3.07 -9.45 -10.37
CA TYR A 6 2.68 -8.15 -9.86
C TYR A 6 3.01 -8.11 -8.37
N GLY A 7 4.18 -7.56 -8.05
CA GLY A 7 4.55 -7.29 -6.66
C GLY A 7 3.72 -6.13 -6.14
N HIS A 8 3.33 -6.20 -4.87
CA HIS A 8 2.61 -5.11 -4.23
C HIS A 8 2.88 -5.05 -2.73
N ASP A 9 2.64 -3.89 -2.16
CA ASP A 9 2.72 -3.63 -0.72
C ASP A 9 1.65 -2.61 -0.28
N TYR A 10 1.33 -2.63 1.01
CA TYR A 10 0.35 -1.74 1.62
C TYR A 10 0.92 -1.06 2.85
N GLU A 11 0.67 0.24 2.95
CA GLU A 11 0.76 0.97 4.21
C GLU A 11 -0.64 1.15 4.78
N THR A 12 -0.80 0.92 6.07
CA THR A 12 -2.11 0.83 6.74
C THR A 12 -2.17 1.73 7.98
N THR A 13 -3.38 1.95 8.50
CA THR A 13 -3.60 2.65 9.77
C THR A 13 -3.16 1.84 10.99
N GLY A 14 -2.87 0.55 10.84
CA GLY A 14 -2.54 -0.38 11.91
C GLY A 14 -2.35 -1.81 11.42
N PHE A 15 -2.13 -2.75 12.34
CA PHE A 15 -1.72 -4.12 12.02
C PHE A 15 -2.89 -5.07 11.75
N ASN A 16 -4.10 -4.77 12.21
CA ASN A 16 -5.25 -5.68 12.08
C ASN A 16 -5.93 -5.52 10.72
N SER A 17 -5.71 -6.47 9.82
CA SER A 17 -6.29 -6.46 8.47
C SER A 17 -7.81 -6.45 8.41
N GLU A 18 -8.52 -6.82 9.49
CA GLU A 18 -9.99 -6.79 9.52
C GLU A 18 -10.55 -5.40 9.84
N THR A 19 -9.79 -4.57 10.57
CA THR A 19 -10.31 -3.30 11.13
C THR A 19 -9.48 -2.07 10.74
N ASP A 20 -8.19 -2.25 10.46
CA ASP A 20 -7.31 -1.18 10.02
C ASP A 20 -7.41 -0.99 8.50
N MET A 21 -7.34 0.25 8.07
CA MET A 21 -7.60 0.65 6.70
C MET A 21 -6.28 0.83 5.92
N PRO A 22 -6.22 0.45 4.64
CA PRO A 22 -5.10 0.82 3.77
C PRO A 22 -5.13 2.33 3.51
N ILE A 23 -3.96 2.97 3.61
CA ILE A 23 -3.75 4.40 3.38
C ILE A 23 -2.84 4.65 2.19
N GLN A 24 -2.04 3.64 1.80
CA GLN A 24 -1.29 3.63 0.55
C GLN A 24 -1.24 2.21 -0.03
N PHE A 25 -1.19 2.13 -1.36
CA PHE A 25 -0.87 0.93 -2.12
C PHE A 25 0.27 1.23 -3.08
N GLU A 26 1.25 0.33 -3.13
CA GLU A 26 2.34 0.36 -4.10
C GLU A 26 2.37 -0.94 -4.89
N GLY A 27 2.52 -0.85 -6.21
CA GLY A 27 2.55 -2.04 -7.07
C GLY A 27 3.49 -1.90 -8.26
N LEU A 28 4.16 -3.00 -8.61
CA LEU A 28 5.14 -3.06 -9.69
C LEU A 28 5.00 -4.37 -10.47
N ARG A 29 4.92 -4.25 -11.79
CA ARG A 29 4.82 -5.39 -12.69
C ARG A 29 6.20 -5.76 -13.22
N THR A 30 6.48 -7.05 -13.33
CA THR A 30 7.70 -7.56 -13.96
C THR A 30 7.39 -8.69 -14.93
N ASP A 31 8.35 -9.00 -15.80
CA ASP A 31 8.42 -10.30 -16.47
C ASP A 31 8.94 -11.39 -15.50
N TRP A 32 9.19 -12.59 -16.02
CA TRP A 32 9.68 -13.73 -15.26
C TRP A 32 11.17 -13.65 -14.88
N GLU A 33 11.93 -12.80 -15.55
CA GLU A 33 13.33 -12.52 -15.23
C GLU A 33 13.46 -11.35 -14.25
N LEU A 34 12.33 -10.85 -13.73
CA LEU A 34 12.21 -9.72 -12.80
C LEU A 34 12.60 -8.37 -13.42
N ASN A 35 12.58 -8.24 -14.76
CA ASN A 35 12.72 -6.94 -15.40
C ASN A 35 11.41 -6.15 -15.25
N VAL A 36 11.53 -4.88 -14.90
CA VAL A 36 10.39 -3.98 -14.68
C VAL A 36 9.61 -3.74 -15.98
N ILE A 37 8.28 -3.82 -15.88
CA ILE A 37 7.35 -3.53 -16.98
C ILE A 37 6.49 -2.32 -16.60
N GLY A 38 6.69 -1.21 -17.32
CA GLY A 38 5.91 0.01 -17.15
C GLY A 38 6.24 0.76 -15.86
N GLU A 39 5.35 1.68 -15.49
CA GLU A 39 5.55 2.54 -14.33
C GLU A 39 5.01 1.91 -13.04
N PRO A 40 5.65 2.15 -11.88
CA PRO A 40 5.10 1.81 -10.58
C PRO A 40 3.73 2.45 -10.37
N ARG A 41 2.86 1.76 -9.65
CA ARG A 41 1.54 2.24 -9.28
C ARG A 41 1.53 2.60 -7.81
N VAL A 42 1.53 3.89 -7.50
CA VAL A 42 1.37 4.41 -6.14
C VAL A 42 0.00 5.07 -6.02
N ILE A 43 -0.80 4.66 -5.03
CA ILE A 43 -2.15 5.16 -4.79
C ILE A 43 -2.30 5.47 -3.31
N TYR A 44 -2.75 6.67 -2.98
CA TYR A 44 -3.14 7.04 -1.62
C TYR A 44 -4.64 6.91 -1.44
N CYS A 45 -5.05 6.42 -0.28
CA CYS A 45 -6.44 6.27 0.12
C CYS A 45 -6.76 7.20 1.29
N LYS A 46 -7.84 7.98 1.18
CA LYS A 46 -8.35 8.76 2.31
C LYS A 46 -9.21 7.82 3.18
N PRO A 47 -8.84 7.56 4.44
CA PRO A 47 -9.66 6.76 5.33
C PRO A 47 -10.93 7.52 5.73
N GLN A 48 -11.91 6.79 6.29
CA GLN A 48 -13.11 7.39 6.84
C GLN A 48 -12.78 8.29 8.04
N GLU A 49 -13.62 9.30 8.30
CA GLU A 49 -13.35 10.33 9.32
C GLU A 49 -13.35 9.79 10.75
N ASP A 50 -13.96 8.63 10.99
CA ASP A 50 -14.03 7.93 12.27
C ASP A 50 -12.86 6.96 12.51
N ILE A 51 -11.92 6.84 11.57
CA ILE A 51 -10.72 6.03 11.72
C ILE A 51 -9.61 6.85 12.38
N LEU A 52 -9.22 6.42 13.59
CA LEU A 52 -8.03 6.92 14.27
C LEU A 52 -6.86 5.95 14.03
N PRO A 53 -5.76 6.37 13.40
CA PRO A 53 -4.65 5.49 13.10
C PRO A 53 -3.89 5.15 14.37
N SER A 54 -3.31 3.96 14.41
CA SER A 54 -2.32 3.59 15.41
C SER A 54 -1.16 4.57 15.37
N SER A 55 -0.76 5.06 16.55
CA SER A 55 0.41 5.94 16.68
C SER A 55 1.68 5.27 16.14
N ASN A 56 1.84 3.97 16.39
CA ASN A 56 2.98 3.21 15.91
C ASN A 56 2.97 3.10 14.39
N ALA A 57 1.80 2.83 13.79
CA ALA A 57 1.68 2.78 12.33
C ALA A 57 2.06 4.12 11.71
N SER A 58 1.51 5.22 12.23
CA SER A 58 1.82 6.57 11.73
C SER A 58 3.31 6.92 11.79
N ILE A 59 4.03 6.45 12.82
CA ILE A 59 5.49 6.63 12.95
C ILE A 59 6.25 5.77 11.96
N ILE A 60 5.85 4.51 11.79
CA ILE A 60 6.54 3.54 10.94
C ILE A 60 6.36 3.90 9.46
N THR A 61 5.12 4.18 9.04
CA THR A 61 4.80 4.50 7.64
C THR A 61 5.20 5.93 7.28
N GLY A 62 5.28 6.83 8.27
CA GLY A 62 5.51 8.26 8.04
C GLY A 62 4.33 8.98 7.38
N ILE A 63 3.18 8.30 7.20
CA ILE A 63 1.98 8.86 6.60
C ILE A 63 1.08 9.40 7.71
N THR A 64 0.74 10.68 7.61
CA THR A 64 -0.19 11.33 8.55
C THR A 64 -1.54 11.58 7.88
N LEU A 65 -2.63 11.47 8.64
CA LEU A 65 -4.00 11.53 8.11
C LEU A 65 -4.64 12.93 8.13
N HIS A 66 -3.85 14.00 8.23
CA HIS A 66 -4.33 15.38 8.30
C HIS A 66 -4.04 16.19 7.04
#